data_AF-A0A5P3VPX7-F1
#
_entry.id   AF-A0A5P3VPX7-F1
#
_cell.length_a   1.000
_cell.length_b   1.000
_cell.length_c   1.000
_cell.angle_alpha   90.00
_cell.angle_beta   90.00
_cell.angle_gamma   90.00
#
_symmetry.space_group_name_H-M   'P 1'
#
loop_
_entity.id
_entity.type
_entity.pdbx_description
1 polymer ?
#
loop_
_entity_poly.entity_id
_entity_poly.type
_entity_poly.pdbx_seq_one_letter_code
_entity_poly.pdbx_strand_id
1 'polypeptide(L)'
;MFARLLRRPLRRPLRRRSPQRYAQRFPQRLPQVSPQAICAAAALALLSACTTVSEPARPQARPLPDNERPVTTPGATPRERIVEIATQEWARWGGQVVRLGRDDSACVTYSPVPAPDLPPALPEPPEMQPDDPANTGAPASGTSADTDNNSVKWPRADCMTFPDGTGMEATPVGCTLARRYWGIVGETPTCWQVTQGAWAWSAVFISWVLRKAGLDAQQFLTGQSHSMYVVDARDGILAHPAFRIEPVPAMPRPGDIVCSGRGRDRYLEDVAEIGFGTTPMHCDIVVAVDPAARVVRAIGGNVQQSVSMEEIELGDSGQIDGVTNSHMPWVLVMRNNLQ
;
A
#
# COMPACT_ATOMS: atom_id res chain seq x y z
N MET A 1 80.55 -49.18 -1.52
CA MET A 1 81.49 -48.05 -1.44
C MET A 1 80.93 -47.05 -0.43
N PHE A 2 81.79 -46.53 0.43
CA PHE A 2 81.51 -45.74 1.63
C PHE A 2 80.81 -44.38 1.38
N ALA A 3 79.89 -44.03 2.29
CA ALA A 3 79.86 -42.85 3.16
C ALA A 3 79.55 -41.41 2.68
N ARG A 4 78.99 -40.68 3.67
CA ARG A 4 79.11 -39.25 4.04
C ARG A 4 78.10 -38.22 3.51
N LEU A 5 77.19 -37.84 4.42
CA LEU A 5 77.00 -36.50 5.03
C LEU A 5 77.45 -35.26 4.24
N LEU A 6 76.58 -34.25 4.14
CA LEU A 6 76.87 -32.81 4.25
C LEU A 6 75.53 -32.02 4.35
N ARG A 7 75.07 -31.62 5.54
CA ARG A 7 75.19 -30.26 6.13
C ARG A 7 75.22 -29.11 5.10
N ARG A 8 74.18 -28.27 5.09
CA ARG A 8 74.21 -26.90 4.54
C ARG A 8 74.29 -25.87 5.70
N PRO A 9 75.12 -24.81 5.60
CA PRO A 9 75.31 -23.81 6.65
C PRO A 9 74.45 -22.54 6.49
N LEU A 10 74.34 -21.84 7.63
CA LEU A 10 73.67 -20.54 7.89
C LEU A 10 74.18 -19.37 7.04
N ARG A 11 73.29 -18.41 6.70
CA ARG A 11 73.66 -16.98 6.59
C ARG A 11 72.54 -16.05 7.09
N ARG A 12 72.94 -15.15 8.00
CA ARG A 12 72.21 -14.04 8.62
C ARG A 12 71.67 -13.03 7.58
N PRO A 13 70.55 -12.35 7.85
CA PRO A 13 70.10 -11.24 7.02
C PRO A 13 70.94 -9.97 7.28
N LEU A 14 71.45 -9.39 6.20
CA LEU A 14 72.15 -8.10 6.19
C LEU A 14 71.14 -6.95 6.28
N ARG A 15 71.36 -6.07 7.27
CA ARG A 15 70.71 -4.77 7.42
C ARG A 15 70.81 -3.96 6.12
N ARG A 16 69.68 -3.67 5.47
CA ARG A 16 69.60 -2.62 4.44
C ARG A 16 69.41 -1.26 5.12
N ARG A 17 70.38 -0.38 4.89
CA ARG A 17 70.32 1.06 5.16
C ARG A 17 69.28 1.68 4.22
N SER A 18 68.27 2.33 4.76
CA SER A 18 67.38 3.22 4.00
C SER A 18 68.06 4.59 3.86
N PRO A 19 68.16 5.15 2.64
CA PRO A 19 68.73 6.48 2.44
C PRO A 19 67.75 7.58 2.86
N GLN A 20 68.29 8.61 3.53
CA GLN A 20 67.62 9.85 3.91
C GLN A 20 66.95 10.49 2.68
N ARG A 21 65.66 10.85 2.80
CA ARG A 21 64.99 11.69 1.80
C ARG A 21 65.24 13.16 2.11
N TYR A 22 66.06 13.72 1.22
CA TYR A 22 66.27 15.11 0.86
C TYR A 22 65.15 16.06 1.30
N ALA A 23 65.46 16.94 2.24
CA ALA A 23 64.66 18.11 2.51
C ALA A 23 64.99 19.21 1.49
N GLN A 24 63.95 19.95 1.11
CA GLN A 24 63.98 21.31 0.55
C GLN A 24 64.45 21.49 -0.89
N ARG A 25 63.46 21.69 -1.77
CA ARG A 25 63.48 22.79 -2.75
C ARG A 25 62.05 23.29 -2.94
N PHE A 26 61.89 24.61 -2.92
CA PHE A 26 60.68 25.43 -3.07
C PHE A 26 59.90 25.77 -1.77
N PRO A 27 60.10 26.97 -1.20
CA PRO A 27 59.10 27.56 -0.31
C PRO A 27 57.88 27.97 -1.15
N GLN A 28 56.77 27.26 -1.01
CA GLN A 28 55.48 27.76 -1.50
C GLN A 28 55.01 28.87 -0.56
N ARG A 29 54.87 30.09 -1.09
CA ARG A 29 54.14 31.16 -0.40
C ARG A 29 52.69 30.73 -0.28
N LEU A 30 52.25 30.41 0.93
CA LEU A 30 50.82 30.31 1.24
C LEU A 30 50.20 31.70 1.07
N PRO A 31 49.09 31.85 0.32
CA PRO A 31 48.36 33.11 0.29
C PRO A 31 47.85 33.41 1.70
N GLN A 32 48.18 34.58 2.24
CA GLN A 32 47.52 35.08 3.44
C GLN A 32 46.07 35.40 3.09
N VAL A 33 45.16 34.49 3.45
CA VAL A 33 43.72 34.73 3.37
C VAL A 33 43.35 35.68 4.51
N SER A 34 42.77 36.83 4.17
CA SER A 34 42.34 37.82 5.15
C SER A 34 41.24 37.22 6.06
N PRO A 35 41.20 37.56 7.36
CA PRO A 35 40.17 37.07 8.28
C PRO A 35 38.75 37.50 7.86
N GLN A 36 38.60 38.51 7.01
CA GLN A 36 37.30 38.90 6.45
C GLN A 36 36.78 37.91 5.40
N ALA A 37 37.67 37.22 4.68
CA ALA A 37 37.27 36.19 3.71
C ALA A 37 36.76 34.90 4.39
N ILE A 38 37.24 34.61 5.61
CA ILE A 38 36.78 33.46 6.40
C ILE A 38 35.37 33.72 6.96
N CYS A 39 35.06 34.94 7.39
CA CYS A 39 33.72 35.31 7.87
C CYS A 39 32.66 35.28 6.76
N ALA A 40 33.00 35.66 5.52
CA ALA A 40 32.07 35.60 4.40
C ALA A 40 31.72 34.15 3.99
N ALA A 41 32.71 33.24 4.02
CA ALA A 41 32.48 31.83 3.74
C ALA A 41 31.66 31.13 4.84
N ALA A 42 31.86 31.50 6.11
CA ALA A 42 31.06 30.99 7.23
C ALA A 42 29.61 31.50 7.19
N ALA A 43 29.38 32.76 6.79
CA ALA A 43 28.03 33.32 6.67
C ALA A 43 27.23 32.71 5.50
N LEU A 44 27.87 32.34 4.39
CA LEU A 44 27.24 31.62 3.28
C LEU A 44 27.02 30.12 3.57
N ALA A 45 27.89 29.49 4.37
CA ALA A 45 27.69 28.13 4.84
C ALA A 45 26.57 28.01 5.89
N LEU A 46 26.33 29.06 6.70
CA LEU A 46 25.25 29.09 7.71
C LEU A 46 23.87 29.40 7.12
N LEU A 47 23.79 29.96 5.91
CA LEU A 47 22.53 30.12 5.16
C LEU A 47 22.18 28.90 4.29
N SER A 48 23.07 27.91 4.24
CA SER A 48 22.88 26.64 3.56
C SER A 48 22.61 25.53 4.56
N ALA A 49 21.80 25.80 5.59
CA ALA A 49 21.09 24.76 6.32
C ALA A 49 20.10 24.13 5.32
N CYS A 50 20.63 23.27 4.47
CA CYS A 50 19.90 22.50 3.49
C CYS A 50 18.75 21.82 4.22
N THR A 51 17.53 22.27 3.99
CA THR A 51 16.39 21.37 4.02
C THR A 51 16.65 20.38 2.90
N THR A 52 17.43 19.32 3.18
CA THR A 52 17.48 18.17 2.29
C THR A 52 16.08 17.59 2.34
N VAL A 53 15.23 18.03 1.40
CA VAL A 53 13.99 17.34 1.11
C VAL A 53 14.43 15.95 0.68
N SER A 54 14.35 14.99 1.58
CA SER A 54 14.62 13.59 1.25
C SER A 54 13.64 13.22 0.15
N GLU A 55 14.14 12.98 -1.04
CA GLU A 55 13.32 12.49 -2.14
C GLU A 55 12.67 11.16 -1.70
N PRO A 56 11.40 10.93 -2.08
CA PRO A 56 10.73 9.68 -1.75
C PRO A 56 11.46 8.49 -2.37
N ALA A 57 11.40 7.33 -1.72
CA ALA A 57 12.11 6.11 -2.16
C ALA A 57 11.71 5.65 -3.58
N ARG A 58 10.51 6.04 -4.05
CA ARG A 58 10.11 5.99 -5.46
C ARG A 58 9.36 7.27 -5.84
N PRO A 59 9.34 7.63 -7.15
CA PRO A 59 8.53 8.74 -7.63
C PRO A 59 7.05 8.61 -7.22
N GLN A 60 6.46 9.73 -6.84
CA GLN A 60 5.03 9.83 -6.56
C GLN A 60 4.42 10.92 -7.42
N ALA A 61 3.21 10.69 -7.91
CA ALA A 61 2.43 11.76 -8.51
C ALA A 61 2.18 12.85 -7.46
N ARG A 62 2.25 14.12 -7.88
CA ARG A 62 1.99 15.24 -6.99
C ARG A 62 0.49 15.26 -6.66
N PRO A 63 0.10 15.20 -5.38
CA PRO A 63 -1.31 15.25 -5.02
C PRO A 63 -1.92 16.61 -5.41
N LEU A 64 -3.17 16.58 -5.84
CA LEU A 64 -3.97 17.78 -6.05
C LEU A 64 -4.24 18.48 -4.71
N PRO A 65 -4.47 19.80 -4.71
CA PRO A 65 -4.83 20.51 -3.49
C PRO A 65 -6.09 19.92 -2.86
N ASP A 66 -5.99 19.54 -1.59
CA ASP A 66 -7.10 19.08 -0.78
C ASP A 66 -7.03 19.76 0.60
N ASN A 67 -7.92 20.74 0.79
CA ASN A 67 -7.98 21.57 1.98
C ASN A 67 -8.70 20.89 3.15
N GLU A 68 -9.30 19.73 2.93
CA GLU A 68 -10.04 19.02 3.95
C GLU A 68 -9.12 18.50 5.05
N ARG A 69 -9.53 18.67 6.29
CA ARG A 69 -8.82 18.16 7.46
C ARG A 69 -9.83 17.40 8.32
N PRO A 70 -9.88 16.06 8.22
CA PRO A 70 -10.70 15.25 9.09
C PRO A 70 -10.39 15.58 10.55
N VAL A 71 -11.44 15.79 11.35
CA VAL A 71 -11.29 16.09 12.77
C VAL A 71 -11.16 14.76 13.49
N THR A 72 -10.07 14.59 14.24
CA THR A 72 -9.79 13.40 15.03
C THR A 72 -9.69 13.78 16.51
N THR A 73 -9.75 12.78 17.39
CA THR A 73 -9.65 13.01 18.83
C THR A 73 -8.37 13.79 19.15
N PRO A 74 -8.43 14.87 19.96
CA PRO A 74 -7.23 15.62 20.32
C PRO A 74 -6.17 14.72 20.97
N GLY A 75 -4.96 14.74 20.43
CA GLY A 75 -3.87 13.87 20.88
C GLY A 75 -3.89 12.45 20.31
N ALA A 76 -4.86 12.12 19.45
CA ALA A 76 -4.92 10.81 18.79
C ALA A 76 -3.61 10.51 18.07
N THR A 77 -3.15 9.27 18.21
CA THR A 77 -1.97 8.80 17.54
C THR A 77 -2.22 8.58 16.05
N PRO A 78 -1.19 8.52 15.17
CA PRO A 78 -1.41 8.23 13.76
C PRO A 78 -2.24 6.96 13.52
N ARG A 79 -2.04 5.92 14.34
CA ARG A 79 -2.82 4.68 14.26
C ARG A 79 -4.30 4.90 14.58
N GLU A 80 -4.59 5.64 15.64
CA GLU A 80 -5.97 5.99 16.03
C GLU A 80 -6.64 6.85 14.95
N ARG A 81 -5.92 7.84 14.39
CA ARG A 81 -6.43 8.68 13.31
C ARG A 81 -6.80 7.88 12.06
N ILE A 82 -6.03 6.85 11.70
CA ILE A 82 -6.37 5.97 10.57
C ILE A 82 -7.77 5.36 10.77
N VAL A 83 -8.01 4.80 11.96
CA VAL A 83 -9.29 4.16 12.31
C VAL A 83 -10.43 5.18 12.35
N GLU A 84 -10.22 6.32 13.00
CA GLU A 84 -11.22 7.38 13.12
C GLU A 84 -11.61 7.94 11.75
N ILE A 85 -10.63 8.24 10.88
CA ILE A 85 -10.87 8.80 9.55
C ILE A 85 -11.60 7.79 8.66
N ALA A 86 -11.19 6.52 8.66
CA ALA A 86 -11.89 5.48 7.89
C ALA A 86 -13.36 5.35 8.35
N THR A 87 -13.60 5.36 9.66
CA THR A 87 -14.94 5.28 10.24
C THR A 87 -15.80 6.51 9.90
N GLN A 88 -15.22 7.71 9.91
CA GLN A 88 -15.90 8.93 9.50
C GLN A 88 -16.30 8.90 8.02
N GLU A 89 -15.42 8.40 7.15
CA GLU A 89 -15.71 8.30 5.72
C GLU A 89 -16.78 7.25 5.44
N TRP A 90 -16.73 6.09 6.10
CA TRP A 90 -17.81 5.11 6.03
C TRP A 90 -19.17 5.70 6.43
N ALA A 91 -19.22 6.45 7.55
CA ALA A 91 -20.45 7.13 7.97
C ALA A 91 -20.90 8.19 6.95
N ARG A 92 -19.97 8.94 6.36
CA ARG A 92 -20.26 9.95 5.33
C ARG A 92 -20.82 9.35 4.05
N TRP A 93 -20.43 8.14 3.71
CA TRP A 93 -20.96 7.35 2.61
C TRP A 93 -22.29 6.64 2.94
N GLY A 94 -22.85 6.88 4.13
CA GLY A 94 -24.16 6.37 4.55
C GLY A 94 -24.09 5.02 5.28
N GLY A 95 -22.89 4.52 5.58
CA GLY A 95 -22.68 3.44 6.54
C GLY A 95 -22.94 2.03 5.99
N GLN A 96 -22.73 1.78 4.69
CA GLN A 96 -22.98 0.45 4.07
C GLN A 96 -22.21 -0.67 4.79
N VAL A 97 -22.86 -1.83 5.00
CA VAL A 97 -22.27 -3.00 5.67
C VAL A 97 -22.33 -4.21 4.74
N VAL A 98 -21.21 -4.92 4.65
CA VAL A 98 -21.06 -6.16 3.89
C VAL A 98 -20.68 -7.28 4.85
N ARG A 99 -21.33 -8.43 4.73
CA ARG A 99 -20.93 -9.64 5.46
C ARG A 99 -20.09 -10.52 4.54
N LEU A 100 -18.89 -10.86 4.98
CA LEU A 100 -18.04 -11.87 4.36
C LEU A 100 -18.19 -13.19 5.12
N GLY A 101 -19.11 -14.02 4.65
CA GLY A 101 -19.47 -15.29 5.28
C GLY A 101 -18.53 -16.44 4.91
N ARG A 102 -18.70 -17.55 5.62
CA ARG A 102 -18.03 -18.84 5.33
C ARG A 102 -18.57 -19.58 4.11
N ASP A 103 -19.63 -19.06 3.50
CA ASP A 103 -20.42 -19.66 2.42
C ASP A 103 -20.07 -19.10 1.03
N ASP A 104 -18.85 -18.58 0.87
CA ASP A 104 -18.35 -17.90 -0.34
C ASP A 104 -19.15 -16.64 -0.71
N SER A 105 -19.86 -16.04 0.25
CA SER A 105 -20.72 -14.87 0.02
C SER A 105 -20.09 -13.55 0.50
N ALA A 106 -20.40 -12.49 -0.24
CA ALA A 106 -20.14 -11.10 0.12
C ALA A 106 -21.43 -10.30 -0.04
N CYS A 107 -22.31 -10.40 0.95
CA CYS A 107 -23.65 -9.84 0.86
C CYS A 107 -23.72 -8.49 1.54
N VAL A 108 -24.28 -7.50 0.86
CA VAL A 108 -24.65 -6.24 1.49
C VAL A 108 -25.81 -6.49 2.46
N THR A 109 -25.58 -6.32 3.75
CA THR A 109 -26.58 -6.52 4.81
C THR A 109 -27.29 -5.22 5.17
N TYR A 110 -26.67 -4.08 4.85
CA TYR A 110 -27.26 -2.76 4.96
C TYR A 110 -26.68 -1.84 3.90
N SER A 111 -27.52 -1.08 3.21
CA SER A 111 -27.10 -0.04 2.25
C SER A 111 -27.92 1.24 2.45
N PRO A 112 -27.31 2.44 2.32
CA PRO A 112 -28.03 3.70 2.32
C PRO A 112 -28.81 3.97 1.02
N VAL A 113 -28.59 3.17 -0.02
CA VAL A 113 -29.32 3.24 -1.30
C VAL A 113 -30.10 1.96 -1.53
N PRO A 114 -31.20 2.01 -2.30
CA PRO A 114 -31.94 0.81 -2.67
C PRO A 114 -31.07 -0.16 -3.48
N ALA A 115 -31.47 -1.43 -3.50
CA ALA A 115 -30.89 -2.42 -4.39
C ALA A 115 -30.96 -1.94 -5.85
N PRO A 116 -29.94 -2.24 -6.67
CA PRO A 116 -29.93 -1.82 -8.06
C PRO A 116 -31.01 -2.56 -8.87
N ASP A 117 -31.67 -1.83 -9.77
CA ASP A 117 -32.57 -2.42 -10.76
C ASP A 117 -31.75 -3.14 -11.84
N LEU A 118 -31.40 -4.41 -11.58
CA LEU A 118 -30.67 -5.24 -12.53
C LEU A 118 -31.64 -5.85 -13.55
N PRO A 119 -31.28 -5.88 -14.84
CA PRO A 119 -32.06 -6.62 -15.82
C PRO A 119 -32.19 -8.09 -15.40
N PRO A 120 -33.33 -8.76 -15.70
CA PRO A 120 -33.54 -10.14 -15.33
C PRO A 120 -32.41 -11.01 -15.87
N ALA A 121 -31.98 -11.98 -15.05
CA ALA A 121 -30.89 -12.87 -15.40
C ALA A 121 -31.14 -13.56 -16.75
N LEU A 122 -30.24 -13.34 -17.70
CA LEU A 122 -30.21 -14.17 -18.90
C LEU A 122 -29.84 -15.60 -18.45
N PRO A 123 -30.43 -16.65 -19.05
CA PRO A 123 -30.02 -18.02 -18.75
C PRO A 123 -28.50 -18.14 -18.93
N GLU A 124 -27.84 -18.82 -17.99
CA GLU A 124 -26.39 -19.00 -17.97
C GLU A 124 -25.91 -19.41 -19.36
N PRO A 125 -25.07 -18.59 -20.03
CA PRO A 125 -24.40 -19.06 -21.22
C PRO A 125 -23.49 -20.24 -20.81
N PRO A 126 -23.32 -21.26 -21.67
CA PRO A 126 -22.39 -22.36 -21.38
C PRO A 126 -21.01 -21.77 -21.05
N GLU A 127 -20.38 -22.31 -20.00
CA GLU A 127 -19.06 -21.92 -19.49
C GLU A 127 -18.17 -21.31 -20.58
N MET A 128 -18.00 -19.99 -20.55
CA MET A 128 -17.06 -19.33 -21.44
C MET A 128 -15.65 -19.81 -21.05
N GLN A 129 -14.90 -20.26 -22.06
CA GLN A 129 -13.49 -20.64 -21.93
C GLN A 129 -12.69 -19.53 -21.22
N PRO A 130 -11.63 -19.89 -20.47
CA PRO A 130 -10.76 -18.92 -19.84
C PRO A 130 -10.25 -17.91 -20.87
N ASP A 131 -10.33 -16.63 -20.50
CA ASP A 131 -9.94 -15.50 -21.35
C ASP A 131 -8.58 -15.70 -22.00
N ASP A 132 -8.50 -15.33 -23.29
CA ASP A 132 -7.28 -15.29 -24.08
C ASP A 132 -6.25 -14.35 -23.40
N PRO A 133 -5.04 -14.81 -23.06
CA PRO A 133 -4.01 -13.99 -22.40
C PRO A 133 -3.48 -12.85 -23.29
N ALA A 134 -4.02 -12.65 -24.49
CA ALA A 134 -3.54 -11.67 -25.47
C ALA A 134 -4.02 -10.23 -25.25
N ASN A 135 -4.89 -9.92 -24.27
CA ASN A 135 -5.26 -8.54 -23.95
C ASN A 135 -4.45 -7.97 -22.77
N THR A 136 -3.16 -8.29 -22.74
CA THR A 136 -2.17 -7.78 -21.78
C THR A 136 -1.55 -6.48 -22.29
N GLY A 137 -2.30 -5.39 -22.15
CA GLY A 137 -1.67 -4.07 -22.03
C GLY A 137 -1.30 -3.85 -20.58
N ALA A 138 -0.11 -3.30 -20.29
CA ALA A 138 0.07 -2.55 -19.05
C ALA A 138 -1.10 -1.55 -18.92
N PRO A 139 -1.64 -1.32 -17.71
CA PRO A 139 -2.67 -0.31 -17.52
C PRO A 139 -2.24 0.98 -18.23
N ALA A 140 -3.11 1.52 -19.08
CA ALA A 140 -2.84 2.82 -19.67
C ALA A 140 -2.58 3.81 -18.54
N SER A 141 -1.72 4.82 -18.79
CA SER A 141 -1.43 5.87 -17.80
C SER A 141 -2.73 6.36 -17.13
N GLY A 142 -2.87 6.08 -15.84
CA GLY A 142 -4.04 6.48 -15.03
C GLY A 142 -5.07 5.40 -14.68
N THR A 143 -4.93 4.13 -15.09
CA THR A 143 -5.86 3.04 -14.70
C THR A 143 -5.31 2.18 -13.56
N SER A 144 -6.20 1.61 -12.72
CA SER A 144 -5.82 0.72 -11.60
C SER A 144 -5.63 -0.73 -12.05
N ALA A 145 -4.72 -1.46 -11.39
CA ALA A 145 -4.60 -2.91 -11.56
C ALA A 145 -5.67 -3.69 -10.77
N ASP A 146 -6.39 -3.03 -9.86
CA ASP A 146 -7.30 -3.66 -8.89
C ASP A 146 -8.71 -3.92 -9.47
N THR A 147 -8.79 -4.17 -10.78
CA THR A 147 -10.04 -4.40 -11.49
C THR A 147 -10.66 -5.74 -11.07
N ASP A 148 -11.99 -5.78 -10.91
CA ASP A 148 -12.73 -7.05 -10.89
C ASP A 148 -13.17 -7.37 -12.30
N ASN A 149 -12.57 -8.38 -12.93
CA ASN A 149 -13.09 -8.91 -14.18
C ASN A 149 -14.04 -10.09 -13.97
N ASN A 150 -14.30 -10.51 -12.73
CA ASN A 150 -14.86 -11.83 -12.44
C ASN A 150 -16.19 -11.79 -11.67
N SER A 151 -17.10 -10.91 -12.06
CA SER A 151 -18.38 -10.72 -11.36
C SER A 151 -19.60 -10.74 -12.30
N VAL A 152 -19.80 -11.86 -13.00
CA VAL A 152 -21.17 -12.34 -13.23
C VAL A 152 -21.32 -13.70 -12.55
N LYS A 153 -21.24 -13.71 -11.21
CA LYS A 153 -21.96 -14.71 -10.42
C LYS A 153 -23.34 -14.10 -10.14
N TRP A 154 -24.39 -14.71 -10.68
CA TRP A 154 -25.76 -14.26 -10.45
C TRP A 154 -26.04 -14.10 -8.95
N PRO A 155 -26.68 -13.00 -8.51
CA PRO A 155 -26.98 -12.80 -7.10
C PRO A 155 -27.78 -14.01 -6.59
N ARG A 156 -27.34 -14.61 -5.47
CA ARG A 156 -28.25 -15.44 -4.68
C ARG A 156 -29.44 -14.55 -4.32
N ALA A 157 -30.67 -15.05 -4.41
CA ALA A 157 -31.89 -14.24 -4.23
C ALA A 157 -31.95 -13.50 -2.87
N ASP A 158 -31.17 -13.99 -1.91
CA ASP A 158 -31.00 -13.59 -0.53
C ASP A 158 -29.69 -12.82 -0.25
N CYS A 159 -28.89 -12.52 -1.28
CA CYS A 159 -27.62 -11.81 -1.18
C CYS A 159 -27.64 -10.54 -2.05
N MET A 160 -27.86 -9.39 -1.44
CA MET A 160 -27.80 -8.10 -2.15
C MET A 160 -26.35 -7.80 -2.55
N THR A 161 -26.16 -7.45 -3.83
CA THR A 161 -24.88 -7.01 -4.37
C THR A 161 -25.04 -5.75 -5.22
N PHE A 162 -23.96 -5.00 -5.35
CA PHE A 162 -23.89 -3.87 -6.26
C PHE A 162 -22.87 -4.23 -7.35
N PRO A 163 -23.25 -4.21 -8.63
CA PRO A 163 -22.30 -4.27 -9.74
C PRO A 163 -21.66 -2.92 -10.01
N ASP A 164 -20.59 -2.90 -10.79
CA ASP A 164 -19.99 -1.67 -11.31
C ASP A 164 -21.05 -0.81 -12.02
N GLY A 165 -20.96 0.51 -11.85
CA GLY A 165 -21.96 1.43 -12.38
C GLY A 165 -23.18 1.63 -11.48
N THR A 166 -23.26 0.94 -10.34
CA THR A 166 -24.39 1.05 -9.40
C THR A 166 -23.95 1.58 -8.03
N GLY A 167 -24.81 1.46 -7.01
CA GLY A 167 -24.46 1.76 -5.62
C GLY A 167 -24.27 3.24 -5.33
N MET A 168 -23.59 3.53 -4.22
CA MET A 168 -23.39 4.89 -3.76
C MET A 168 -22.51 5.71 -4.71
N GLU A 169 -21.49 5.10 -5.32
CA GLU A 169 -20.56 5.81 -6.22
C GLU A 169 -21.27 6.37 -7.47
N ALA A 170 -22.37 5.76 -7.90
CA ALA A 170 -23.20 6.22 -9.02
C ALA A 170 -24.08 7.43 -8.67
N THR A 171 -24.21 7.78 -7.37
CA THR A 171 -24.93 8.98 -6.95
C THR A 171 -24.09 10.25 -7.15
N PRO A 172 -24.71 11.45 -7.28
CA PRO A 172 -23.95 12.70 -7.38
C PRO A 172 -23.00 12.96 -6.19
N VAL A 173 -23.42 12.56 -4.99
CA VAL A 173 -22.62 12.69 -3.76
C VAL A 173 -21.46 11.69 -3.78
N GLY A 174 -21.73 10.40 -4.00
CA GLY A 174 -20.70 9.37 -4.03
C GLY A 174 -19.67 9.59 -5.13
N CYS A 175 -20.09 9.98 -6.33
CA CYS A 175 -19.14 10.37 -7.38
C CYS A 175 -18.21 11.50 -6.91
N THR A 176 -18.75 12.54 -6.29
CA THR A 176 -17.94 13.68 -5.83
C THR A 176 -16.90 13.22 -4.79
N LEU A 177 -17.28 12.33 -3.89
CA LEU A 177 -16.38 11.77 -2.87
C LEU A 177 -15.32 10.83 -3.47
N ALA A 178 -15.70 9.92 -4.37
CA ALA A 178 -14.77 9.00 -5.03
C ALA A 178 -13.70 9.76 -5.84
N ARG A 179 -14.12 10.76 -6.62
CA ARG A 179 -13.22 11.62 -7.40
C ARG A 179 -12.24 12.39 -6.53
N ARG A 180 -12.63 12.78 -5.31
CA ARG A 180 -11.73 13.46 -4.37
C ARG A 180 -10.56 12.56 -3.98
N TYR A 181 -10.78 11.27 -3.74
CA TYR A 181 -9.70 10.36 -3.34
C TYR A 181 -8.61 10.24 -4.42
N TRP A 182 -9.00 10.22 -5.70
CA TRP A 182 -8.07 10.21 -6.83
C TRP A 182 -7.10 11.41 -6.86
N GLY A 183 -7.48 12.53 -6.25
CA GLY A 183 -6.59 13.67 -6.09
C GLY A 183 -5.29 13.34 -5.35
N ILE A 184 -5.26 12.30 -4.51
CA ILE A 184 -4.04 11.89 -3.80
C ILE A 184 -2.92 11.39 -4.72
N VAL A 185 -3.29 10.94 -5.93
CA VAL A 185 -2.36 10.51 -6.98
C VAL A 185 -2.35 11.49 -8.16
N GLY A 186 -2.85 12.71 -7.98
CA GLY A 186 -2.79 13.76 -9.01
C GLY A 186 -3.86 13.66 -10.09
N GLU A 187 -4.82 12.75 -9.97
CA GLU A 187 -5.79 12.43 -11.03
C GLU A 187 -7.17 13.07 -10.78
N THR A 188 -7.91 13.32 -11.87
CA THR A 188 -9.26 13.90 -11.85
C THR A 188 -10.27 13.15 -12.73
N PRO A 189 -10.55 11.87 -12.44
CA PRO A 189 -11.50 11.11 -13.24
C PRO A 189 -12.88 11.77 -13.24
N THR A 190 -13.65 11.51 -14.29
CA THR A 190 -15.07 11.87 -14.41
C THR A 190 -15.95 10.96 -13.55
N CYS A 191 -17.21 11.34 -13.32
CA CYS A 191 -18.17 10.44 -12.65
C CYS A 191 -18.36 9.12 -13.38
N TRP A 192 -18.33 9.15 -14.72
CA TRP A 192 -18.44 7.92 -15.50
C TRP A 192 -17.22 7.03 -15.26
N GLN A 193 -16.01 7.60 -15.28
CA GLN A 193 -14.78 6.84 -15.05
C GLN A 193 -14.78 6.15 -13.69
N VAL A 194 -15.07 6.86 -12.58
CA VAL A 194 -15.02 6.28 -11.22
C VAL A 194 -16.00 5.12 -10.99
N THR A 195 -17.00 4.94 -11.87
CA THR A 195 -17.93 3.81 -11.79
C THR A 195 -17.58 2.65 -12.75
N GLN A 196 -16.46 2.74 -13.45
CA GLN A 196 -15.93 1.64 -14.27
C GLN A 196 -14.85 0.88 -13.49
N GLY A 197 -14.85 -0.45 -13.55
CA GLY A 197 -13.86 -1.28 -12.85
C GLY A 197 -12.39 -0.92 -13.16
N ALA A 198 -12.08 -0.42 -14.36
CA ALA A 198 -10.74 0.06 -14.74
C ALA A 198 -10.23 1.26 -13.90
N TRP A 199 -11.13 1.95 -13.20
CA TRP A 199 -10.87 3.07 -12.31
C TRP A 199 -11.24 2.73 -10.87
N ALA A 200 -10.99 1.47 -10.47
CA ALA A 200 -11.13 1.02 -9.10
C ALA A 200 -10.43 2.00 -8.13
N TRP A 201 -11.17 2.52 -7.16
CA TRP A 201 -10.73 3.62 -6.31
C TRP A 201 -10.41 3.21 -4.86
N SER A 202 -10.40 1.90 -4.58
CA SER A 202 -10.09 1.32 -3.26
C SER A 202 -8.68 1.67 -2.76
N ALA A 203 -7.66 1.59 -3.63
CA ALA A 203 -6.29 1.90 -3.28
C ALA A 203 -6.03 3.40 -3.05
N VAL A 204 -6.66 4.28 -3.85
CA VAL A 204 -6.57 5.73 -3.64
C VAL A 204 -7.35 6.18 -2.41
N PHE A 205 -8.43 5.49 -2.04
CA PHE A 205 -9.12 5.70 -0.77
C PHE A 205 -8.19 5.43 0.42
N ILE A 206 -7.55 4.26 0.51
CA ILE A 206 -6.60 3.95 1.58
C ILE A 206 -5.44 4.95 1.59
N SER A 207 -4.87 5.25 0.41
CA SER A 207 -3.82 6.25 0.27
C SER A 207 -4.22 7.62 0.82
N TRP A 208 -5.46 8.04 0.57
CA TRP A 208 -6.01 9.28 1.09
C TRP A 208 -6.17 9.23 2.61
N VAL A 209 -6.75 8.15 3.17
CA VAL A 209 -6.92 7.99 4.63
C VAL A 209 -5.58 8.06 5.35
N LEU A 210 -4.58 7.30 4.88
CA LEU A 210 -3.25 7.28 5.48
C LEU A 210 -2.56 8.64 5.40
N ARG A 211 -2.68 9.35 4.28
CA ARG A 211 -2.14 10.71 4.18
C ARG A 211 -2.84 11.67 5.14
N LYS A 212 -4.17 11.60 5.26
CA LYS A 212 -4.93 12.45 6.18
C LYS A 212 -4.68 12.12 7.65
N ALA A 213 -4.30 10.89 7.98
CA ALA A 213 -3.84 10.51 9.31
C ALA A 213 -2.46 11.09 9.67
N GLY A 214 -1.75 11.66 8.69
CA GLY A 214 -0.50 12.38 8.89
C GLY A 214 0.75 11.60 8.49
N LEU A 215 0.62 10.44 7.83
CA LEU A 215 1.78 9.70 7.35
C LEU A 215 2.46 10.47 6.23
N ASP A 216 3.79 10.56 6.29
CA ASP A 216 4.62 11.19 5.25
C ASP A 216 5.21 10.14 4.26
N ALA A 217 6.04 10.59 3.33
CA ALA A 217 6.65 9.73 2.31
C ALA A 217 7.76 8.81 2.85
N GLN A 218 8.24 9.02 4.08
CA GLN A 218 9.17 8.10 4.75
C GLN A 218 8.42 6.96 5.44
N GLN A 219 7.11 7.14 5.70
CA GLN A 219 6.25 6.17 6.37
C GLN A 219 5.35 5.38 5.43
N PHE A 220 4.83 6.03 4.38
CA PHE A 220 3.95 5.42 3.40
C PHE A 220 3.96 6.17 2.07
N LEU A 221 4.10 5.43 0.96
CA LEU A 221 3.99 5.96 -0.39
C LEU A 221 2.63 5.61 -0.98
N THR A 222 1.82 6.64 -1.20
CA THR A 222 0.55 6.58 -1.93
C THR A 222 0.69 5.91 -3.31
N GLY A 223 -0.39 5.24 -3.72
CA GLY A 223 -0.46 4.50 -4.98
C GLY A 223 -1.91 4.32 -5.44
N GLN A 224 -2.08 4.11 -6.74
CA GLN A 224 -3.38 3.87 -7.37
C GLN A 224 -3.75 2.38 -7.45
N SER A 225 -2.83 1.49 -7.06
CA SER A 225 -3.11 0.07 -6.86
C SER A 225 -2.60 -0.39 -5.49
N HIS A 226 -3.33 -1.30 -4.87
CA HIS A 226 -3.00 -1.94 -3.59
C HIS A 226 -1.61 -2.59 -3.61
N SER A 227 -1.28 -3.30 -4.71
CA SER A 227 -0.01 -4.00 -4.87
C SER A 227 1.21 -3.07 -4.79
N MET A 228 1.08 -1.78 -5.13
CA MET A 228 2.19 -0.82 -5.07
C MET A 228 2.71 -0.67 -3.65
N TYR A 229 1.84 -0.36 -2.69
CA TYR A 229 2.26 -0.12 -1.31
C TYR A 229 2.45 -1.42 -0.51
N VAL A 230 1.84 -2.53 -0.93
CA VAL A 230 2.16 -3.85 -0.41
C VAL A 230 3.61 -4.21 -0.75
N VAL A 231 4.03 -4.00 -2.00
CA VAL A 231 5.41 -4.25 -2.43
C VAL A 231 6.38 -3.27 -1.78
N ASP A 232 6.04 -1.98 -1.66
CA ASP A 232 6.88 -1.01 -0.94
C ASP A 232 7.18 -1.46 0.51
N ALA A 233 6.16 -1.99 1.20
CA ALA A 233 6.29 -2.49 2.57
C ALA A 233 7.02 -3.85 2.64
N ARG A 234 6.79 -4.75 1.68
CA ARG A 234 7.46 -6.05 1.58
C ARG A 234 8.96 -5.88 1.35
N ASP A 235 9.33 -5.00 0.41
CA ASP A 235 10.71 -4.81 -0.04
C ASP A 235 11.48 -3.84 0.87
N GLY A 236 10.79 -3.20 1.82
CA GLY A 236 11.42 -2.39 2.87
C GLY A 236 12.11 -1.13 2.34
N ILE A 237 11.55 -0.50 1.30
CA ILE A 237 12.19 0.65 0.62
C ILE A 237 12.12 1.95 1.42
N LEU A 238 11.27 1.99 2.46
CA LEU A 238 10.99 3.20 3.24
C LEU A 238 11.95 3.34 4.43
N ALA A 239 12.33 4.57 4.76
CA ALA A 239 13.22 4.84 5.89
C ALA A 239 12.56 4.57 7.25
N HIS A 240 11.26 4.85 7.38
CA HIS A 240 10.50 4.73 8.63
C HIS A 240 9.15 4.04 8.38
N PRO A 241 9.14 2.78 7.89
CA PRO A 241 7.94 2.14 7.38
C PRO A 241 6.83 2.05 8.44
N ALA A 242 5.65 2.59 8.12
CA ALA A 242 4.47 2.49 8.97
C ALA A 242 3.94 1.06 9.08
N PHE A 243 4.21 0.23 8.08
CA PHE A 243 3.68 -1.12 7.97
C PHE A 243 4.77 -2.14 7.67
N ARG A 244 4.58 -3.36 8.19
CA ARG A 244 5.34 -4.56 7.81
C ARG A 244 4.37 -5.62 7.31
N ILE A 245 4.81 -6.47 6.39
CA ILE A 245 3.96 -7.57 5.90
C ILE A 245 3.98 -8.74 6.88
N GLU A 246 2.80 -9.26 7.18
CA GLU A 246 2.56 -10.47 7.95
C GLU A 246 1.62 -11.38 7.14
N PRO A 247 2.11 -12.50 6.58
CA PRO A 247 1.27 -13.45 5.87
C PRO A 247 0.19 -14.05 6.79
N VAL A 248 -0.97 -14.41 6.22
CA VAL A 248 -2.02 -15.12 6.97
C VAL A 248 -1.65 -16.62 7.14
N PRO A 249 -2.19 -17.34 8.14
CA PRO A 249 -3.15 -16.89 9.15
C PRO A 249 -2.57 -15.86 10.11
N ALA A 250 -3.34 -14.81 10.40
CA ALA A 250 -2.94 -13.75 11.31
C ALA A 250 -4.13 -13.16 12.07
N MET A 251 -3.93 -12.69 13.31
CA MET A 251 -4.94 -11.91 14.02
C MET A 251 -4.69 -10.40 13.81
N PRO A 252 -5.53 -9.69 13.05
CA PRO A 252 -5.36 -8.26 12.85
C PRO A 252 -5.73 -7.46 14.11
N ARG A 253 -5.40 -6.17 14.11
CA ARG A 253 -5.78 -5.20 15.15
C ARG A 253 -6.26 -3.93 14.47
N PRO A 254 -7.06 -3.08 15.15
CA PRO A 254 -7.45 -1.78 14.61
C PRO A 254 -6.24 -0.97 14.12
N GLY A 255 -6.32 -0.40 12.92
CA GLY A 255 -5.27 0.32 12.22
C GLY A 255 -4.34 -0.55 11.36
N ASP A 256 -4.40 -1.87 11.45
CA ASP A 256 -3.78 -2.77 10.46
C ASP A 256 -4.59 -2.74 9.15
N ILE A 257 -4.00 -3.18 8.04
CA ILE A 257 -4.69 -3.32 6.74
C ILE A 257 -4.70 -4.80 6.34
N VAL A 258 -5.85 -5.34 5.97
CA VAL A 258 -5.99 -6.72 5.48
C VAL A 258 -6.06 -6.70 3.95
N CYS A 259 -5.42 -7.66 3.28
CA CYS A 259 -5.35 -7.68 1.81
C CYS A 259 -5.61 -9.08 1.25
N SER A 260 -6.33 -9.13 0.14
CA SER A 260 -6.58 -10.33 -0.67
C SER A 260 -6.14 -10.11 -2.12
N GLY A 261 -5.84 -11.19 -2.83
CA GLY A 261 -5.78 -11.16 -4.29
C GLY A 261 -7.16 -10.91 -4.91
N ARG A 262 -7.20 -10.45 -6.15
CA ARG A 262 -8.43 -10.21 -6.92
C ARG A 262 -8.31 -10.71 -8.36
N GLY A 263 -9.45 -10.94 -9.03
CA GLY A 263 -9.48 -11.28 -10.45
C GLY A 263 -8.66 -12.53 -10.77
N ARG A 264 -7.74 -12.43 -11.73
CA ARG A 264 -6.85 -13.54 -12.13
C ARG A 264 -5.91 -14.00 -11.02
N ASP A 265 -5.59 -13.13 -10.06
CA ASP A 265 -4.66 -13.38 -8.96
C ASP A 265 -5.41 -13.64 -7.64
N ARG A 266 -6.71 -13.98 -7.72
CA ARG A 266 -7.58 -14.21 -6.56
C ARG A 266 -7.01 -15.22 -5.57
N TYR A 267 -6.48 -16.35 -6.03
CA TYR A 267 -5.98 -17.43 -5.17
C TYR A 267 -4.47 -17.37 -4.95
N LEU A 268 -3.92 -16.16 -4.83
CA LEU A 268 -2.51 -15.96 -4.52
C LEU A 268 -2.16 -16.55 -3.15
N GLU A 269 -1.20 -17.47 -3.10
CA GLU A 269 -0.78 -18.11 -1.84
C GLU A 269 0.51 -17.50 -1.26
N ASP A 270 1.39 -16.95 -2.12
CA ASP A 270 2.67 -16.40 -1.70
C ASP A 270 2.73 -14.87 -1.91
N VAL A 271 3.01 -14.15 -0.82
CA VAL A 271 3.25 -12.70 -0.81
C VAL A 271 4.43 -12.30 -1.71
N ALA A 272 5.39 -13.20 -1.94
CA ALA A 272 6.53 -12.95 -2.82
C ALA A 272 6.12 -12.77 -4.30
N GLU A 273 4.99 -13.33 -4.72
CA GLU A 273 4.49 -13.26 -6.10
C GLU A 273 3.80 -11.93 -6.43
N ILE A 274 3.54 -11.09 -5.44
CA ILE A 274 2.91 -9.79 -5.64
C ILE A 274 3.84 -8.87 -6.45
N GLY A 275 3.41 -8.51 -7.66
CA GLY A 275 4.12 -7.60 -8.55
C GLY A 275 3.68 -6.14 -8.34
N PHE A 276 4.65 -5.24 -8.31
CA PHE A 276 4.41 -3.81 -8.09
C PHE A 276 3.49 -3.21 -9.15
N GLY A 277 2.28 -2.81 -8.76
CA GLY A 277 1.31 -2.17 -9.65
C GLY A 277 0.74 -3.09 -10.74
N THR A 278 0.97 -4.41 -10.64
CA THR A 278 0.52 -5.38 -11.65
C THR A 278 -0.37 -6.47 -11.09
N THR A 279 -0.25 -6.82 -9.80
CA THR A 279 -1.12 -7.81 -9.16
C THR A 279 -2.43 -7.12 -8.72
N PRO A 280 -3.60 -7.50 -9.26
CA PRO A 280 -4.89 -7.05 -8.77
C PRO A 280 -5.09 -7.51 -7.34
N MET A 281 -5.38 -6.56 -6.45
CA MET A 281 -5.63 -6.85 -5.05
C MET A 281 -6.79 -6.01 -4.54
N HIS A 282 -7.29 -6.37 -3.37
CA HIS A 282 -8.14 -5.51 -2.58
C HIS A 282 -7.61 -5.46 -1.16
N CYS A 283 -7.70 -4.32 -0.51
CA CYS A 283 -7.33 -4.21 0.90
C CYS A 283 -8.27 -3.27 1.65
N ASP A 284 -8.41 -3.51 2.95
CA ASP A 284 -9.30 -2.79 3.85
C ASP A 284 -8.62 -2.44 5.18
N ILE A 285 -9.01 -1.30 5.76
CA ILE A 285 -8.47 -0.82 7.03
C ILE A 285 -9.25 -1.47 8.17
N VAL A 286 -8.58 -2.23 9.02
CA VAL A 286 -9.21 -2.85 10.20
C VAL A 286 -9.56 -1.76 11.20
N VAL A 287 -10.82 -1.69 11.63
CA VAL A 287 -11.31 -0.68 12.58
C VAL A 287 -11.76 -1.26 13.91
N ALA A 288 -12.18 -2.53 13.93
CA ALA A 288 -12.53 -3.22 15.17
C ALA A 288 -12.29 -4.72 15.04
N VAL A 289 -12.07 -5.38 16.17
CA VAL A 289 -11.94 -6.83 16.27
C VAL A 289 -12.74 -7.29 17.48
N ASP A 290 -13.66 -8.22 17.27
CA ASP A 290 -14.44 -8.87 18.31
C ASP A 290 -14.10 -10.37 18.35
N PRO A 291 -13.13 -10.78 19.19
CA PRO A 291 -12.75 -12.19 19.30
C PRO A 291 -13.88 -13.08 19.83
N ALA A 292 -14.80 -12.54 20.64
CA ALA A 292 -15.89 -13.32 21.23
C ALA A 292 -16.97 -13.63 20.18
N ALA A 293 -17.31 -12.65 19.34
CA ALA A 293 -18.18 -12.83 18.18
C ALA A 293 -17.47 -13.51 17.00
N ARG A 294 -16.14 -13.62 17.05
CA ARG A 294 -15.27 -14.11 15.97
C ARG A 294 -15.38 -13.27 14.70
N VAL A 295 -15.41 -11.95 14.83
CA VAL A 295 -15.56 -11.02 13.70
C VAL A 295 -14.46 -9.96 13.72
N VAL A 296 -13.91 -9.68 12.55
CA VAL A 296 -13.09 -8.50 12.27
C VAL A 296 -13.94 -7.53 11.46
N ARG A 297 -13.90 -6.24 11.80
CA ARG A 297 -14.51 -5.18 11.00
C ARG A 297 -13.42 -4.41 10.30
N ALA A 298 -13.50 -4.35 8.98
CA ALA A 298 -12.60 -3.57 8.15
C ALA A 298 -13.38 -2.61 7.26
N ILE A 299 -12.78 -1.47 6.90
CA ILE A 299 -13.40 -0.46 6.04
C ILE A 299 -12.57 -0.28 4.78
N GLY A 300 -13.25 -0.46 3.65
CA GLY A 300 -12.71 -0.34 2.31
C GLY A 300 -13.36 0.74 1.49
N GLY A 301 -12.61 1.26 0.53
CA GLY A 301 -13.18 2.05 -0.57
C GLY A 301 -13.52 1.12 -1.73
N ASN A 302 -14.52 1.50 -2.54
CA ASN A 302 -15.00 0.73 -3.68
C ASN A 302 -15.53 -0.67 -3.35
N VAL A 303 -15.76 -1.00 -2.08
CA VAL A 303 -16.36 -2.26 -1.65
C VAL A 303 -17.86 -2.17 -1.92
N GLN A 304 -18.37 -3.00 -2.82
CA GLN A 304 -19.77 -2.94 -3.26
C GLN A 304 -20.18 -1.50 -3.65
N GLN A 305 -19.29 -0.84 -4.42
CA GLN A 305 -19.52 0.48 -5.04
C GLN A 305 -19.82 1.59 -4.01
N SER A 306 -19.20 1.49 -2.83
CA SER A 306 -19.27 2.44 -1.72
C SER A 306 -18.00 2.43 -0.88
N VAL A 307 -17.92 3.31 0.13
CA VAL A 307 -17.07 3.05 1.31
C VAL A 307 -17.90 2.18 2.26
N SER A 308 -17.50 0.92 2.41
CA SER A 308 -18.27 -0.07 3.16
C SER A 308 -17.48 -0.63 4.33
N MET A 309 -18.19 -1.04 5.37
CA MET A 309 -17.64 -1.86 6.44
C MET A 309 -17.89 -3.33 6.12
N GLU A 310 -16.82 -4.11 6.04
CA GLU A 310 -16.89 -5.57 5.94
C GLU A 310 -16.84 -6.19 7.33
N GLU A 311 -17.81 -7.04 7.64
CA GLU A 311 -17.79 -7.96 8.77
C GLU A 311 -17.21 -9.30 8.31
N ILE A 312 -15.94 -9.51 8.65
CA ILE A 312 -15.12 -10.65 8.25
C ILE A 312 -15.17 -11.70 9.36
N GLU A 313 -15.75 -12.87 9.09
CA GLU A 313 -15.73 -13.97 10.04
C GLU A 313 -14.31 -14.55 10.19
N LEU A 314 -13.83 -14.71 11.42
CA LEU A 314 -12.57 -15.37 11.72
C LEU A 314 -12.66 -16.87 11.49
N GLY A 315 -11.61 -17.45 10.91
CA GLY A 315 -11.45 -18.90 10.74
C GLY A 315 -11.34 -19.63 12.07
N ASP A 316 -11.38 -20.96 12.06
CA ASP A 316 -11.48 -21.79 13.27
C ASP A 316 -10.33 -21.59 14.25
N SER A 317 -9.16 -21.17 13.75
CA SER A 317 -7.98 -20.74 14.51
C SER A 317 -8.16 -19.44 15.31
N GLY A 318 -9.26 -18.71 15.08
CA GLY A 318 -9.50 -17.37 15.62
C GLY A 318 -8.73 -16.27 14.89
N GLN A 319 -8.31 -16.52 13.64
CA GLN A 319 -7.50 -15.63 12.82
C GLN A 319 -8.15 -15.47 11.44
N ILE A 320 -7.79 -14.42 10.70
CA ILE A 320 -8.12 -14.38 9.27
C ILE A 320 -7.19 -15.33 8.53
N ASP A 321 -7.67 -15.95 7.46
CA ASP A 321 -6.93 -16.89 6.62
C ASP A 321 -7.44 -16.85 5.18
N GLY A 322 -6.77 -17.59 4.28
CA GLY A 322 -7.12 -17.61 2.86
C GLY A 322 -8.30 -18.51 2.49
N VAL A 323 -8.94 -19.18 3.45
CA VAL A 323 -9.95 -20.22 3.16
C VAL A 323 -11.33 -19.93 3.74
N THR A 324 -11.40 -19.27 4.90
CA THR A 324 -12.64 -19.07 5.65
C THR A 324 -13.60 -18.18 4.89
N ASN A 325 -13.12 -17.06 4.36
CA ASN A 325 -13.93 -16.15 3.55
C ASN A 325 -13.50 -16.32 2.09
N SER A 326 -13.79 -17.45 1.45
CA SER A 326 -13.32 -17.74 0.08
C SER A 326 -13.78 -16.71 -0.97
N HIS A 327 -14.75 -15.84 -0.63
CA HIS A 327 -15.09 -14.68 -1.45
C HIS A 327 -13.92 -13.69 -1.57
N MET A 328 -13.14 -13.56 -0.49
CA MET A 328 -11.97 -12.71 -0.33
C MET A 328 -10.88 -13.55 0.34
N PRO A 329 -10.19 -14.43 -0.40
CA PRO A 329 -9.13 -15.25 0.18
C PRO A 329 -7.97 -14.34 0.61
N TRP A 330 -7.95 -14.00 1.90
CA TRP A 330 -6.95 -13.11 2.47
C TRP A 330 -5.56 -13.73 2.31
N VAL A 331 -4.56 -12.92 1.98
CA VAL A 331 -3.17 -13.36 1.78
C VAL A 331 -2.23 -12.75 2.82
N LEU A 332 -2.50 -11.54 3.28
CA LEU A 332 -1.64 -10.85 4.23
C LEU A 332 -2.35 -9.80 5.08
N VAL A 333 -1.72 -9.46 6.20
CA VAL A 333 -1.95 -8.26 7.00
C VAL A 333 -0.76 -7.33 6.82
N MET A 334 -0.99 -6.08 6.40
CA MET A 334 -0.02 -5.01 6.61
C MET A 334 -0.12 -4.56 8.07
N ARG A 335 0.75 -5.10 8.91
CA ARG A 335 0.79 -4.85 10.34
C ARG A 335 1.29 -3.43 10.62
N ASN A 336 0.48 -2.64 11.30
CA ASN A 336 0.77 -1.26 11.64
C ASN A 336 1.77 -1.18 12.82
N ASN A 337 2.87 -0.47 12.60
CA ASN A 337 3.96 -0.24 13.56
C ASN A 337 3.86 1.13 14.26
N LEU A 338 2.87 1.95 13.89
CA LEU A 338 2.64 3.26 14.48
C LEU A 338 2.06 3.09 15.89
N GLN A 339 2.55 3.91 16.80
CA GLN A 339 2.00 4.05 18.15
C GLN A 339 0.99 5.16 18.14
#